data_AF-A0A1F9Q377-F1
#
_entry.id   AF-A0A1F9Q377-F1
#
_cell.length_a   1.000
_cell.length_b   1.000
_cell.length_c   1.000
_cell.angle_alpha   90.00
_cell.angle_beta   90.00
_cell.angle_gamma   90.00
#
_symmetry.space_group_name_H-M   'P 1'
#
loop_
_entity.id
_entity.type
_entity.pdbx_description
1 polymer ?
#
loop_
_entity_poly.entity_id
_entity_poly.type
_entity_poly.pdbx_seq_one_letter_code
_entity_poly.pdbx_strand_id
1 'polypeptide(L)'
;MPWKIEFTRQARKQVDRLPAVVKTALAALVMDMQENGPTRGDWPNYSKLTKGRHHCHLRKGRPCYVAVWQVTDKEIKLIEVQYAGTHENTPY
;
A
#
# COMPACT_ATOMS: atom_id res chain seq x y z
N MET A 1 -12.60 1.46 -17.30
CA MET A 1 -13.21 0.93 -16.06
C MET A 1 -12.24 1.18 -14.92
N PRO A 2 -12.70 1.64 -13.75
CA PRO A 2 -11.84 1.82 -12.60
C PRO A 2 -11.24 0.48 -12.16
N TRP A 3 -10.02 0.51 -11.65
CA TRP A 3 -9.35 -0.66 -11.10
C TRP A 3 -10.05 -1.12 -9.82
N LYS A 4 -10.31 -2.43 -9.72
CA LYS A 4 -10.84 -3.02 -8.50
C LYS A 4 -9.73 -3.21 -7.48
N ILE A 5 -9.93 -2.68 -6.27
CA ILE A 5 -9.00 -2.82 -5.14
C ILE A 5 -9.59 -3.79 -4.12
N GLU A 6 -8.86 -4.84 -3.80
CA GLU A 6 -9.22 -5.79 -2.75
C GLU A 6 -8.20 -5.80 -1.63
N PHE A 7 -8.68 -5.71 -0.40
CA PHE A 7 -7.84 -5.84 0.79
C PHE A 7 -7.85 -7.30 1.25
N THR A 8 -6.66 -7.88 1.45
CA THR A 8 -6.54 -9.18 2.12
C THR A 8 -7.09 -9.10 3.55
N ARG A 9 -7.46 -10.25 4.13
CA ARG A 9 -7.88 -10.31 5.54
C ARG A 9 -6.81 -9.74 6.48
N GLN A 10 -5.53 -9.93 6.16
CA GLN A 10 -4.42 -9.37 6.93
C GLN A 10 -4.36 -7.85 6.78
N ALA A 11 -4.40 -7.33 5.55
CA ALA A 11 -4.39 -5.89 5.30
C ALA A 11 -5.54 -5.18 6.00
N ARG A 12 -6.77 -5.73 5.98
CA ARG A 12 -7.92 -5.14 6.70
C ARG A 12 -7.64 -4.99 8.19
N LYS A 13 -7.17 -6.05 8.85
CA LYS A 13 -6.82 -6.03 10.28
C LYS A 13 -5.71 -5.02 10.60
N GLN A 14 -4.75 -4.84 9.69
CA GLN A 14 -3.67 -3.87 9.86
C GLN A 14 -4.19 -2.45 9.70
N VAL A 15 -5.02 -2.19 8.68
CA VAL A 15 -5.64 -0.90 8.42
C VAL A 15 -6.44 -0.41 9.62
N ASP A 16 -7.19 -1.29 10.29
CA ASP A 16 -7.97 -0.93 11.47
C ASP A 16 -7.12 -0.31 12.58
N ARG A 17 -5.86 -0.74 12.71
CA ARG A 17 -4.91 -0.31 13.75
C ARG A 17 -4.08 0.92 13.37
N LEU A 18 -4.24 1.45 12.16
CA LEU A 18 -3.44 2.59 11.70
C LEU A 18 -3.88 3.89 12.40
N PRO A 19 -2.93 4.80 12.69
CA PRO A 19 -3.25 6.17 13.07
C PRO A 19 -4.08 6.86 11.98
N ALA A 20 -4.94 7.80 12.38
CA ALA A 20 -5.85 8.50 11.46
C ALA A 20 -5.13 9.12 10.25
N VAL A 21 -3.98 9.77 10.48
CA VAL A 21 -3.18 10.38 9.40
C VAL A 21 -2.70 9.36 8.36
N VAL A 22 -2.38 8.14 8.77
CA VAL A 22 -1.94 7.07 7.86
C VAL A 22 -3.14 6.47 7.13
N LYS A 23 -4.30 6.36 7.78
CA LYS A 23 -5.56 5.96 7.13
C LYS A 23 -5.94 6.92 6.01
N THR A 24 -5.79 8.22 6.24
CA THR A 24 -6.05 9.25 5.21
C THR A 24 -5.10 9.10 4.03
N ALA A 25 -3.79 8.93 4.28
CA ALA A 25 -2.81 8.71 3.21
C ALA A 25 -3.09 7.43 2.41
N LEU A 26 -3.46 6.34 3.10
CA LEU A 26 -3.86 5.10 2.45
C LEU A 26 -5.14 5.27 1.61
N ALA A 27 -6.14 5.98 2.12
CA ALA A 27 -7.38 6.23 1.38
C ALA A 27 -7.11 7.01 0.10
N ALA A 28 -6.26 8.04 0.17
CA ALA A 28 -5.82 8.78 -1.01
C ALA A 28 -5.13 7.87 -2.04
N LEU A 29 -4.23 6.98 -1.58
CA LEU A 29 -3.55 6.01 -2.45
C LEU A 29 -4.54 5.06 -3.13
N VAL A 30 -5.53 4.58 -2.38
CA VAL A 30 -6.57 3.65 -2.89
C VAL A 30 -7.45 4.32 -3.92
N MET A 31 -7.97 5.51 -3.65
CA MET A 31 -8.81 6.26 -4.61
C MET A 31 -8.08 6.49 -5.93
N ASP A 32 -6.82 6.87 -5.82
CA ASP A 32 -6.02 7.23 -6.97
C ASP A 32 -5.55 5.97 -7.74
N MET A 33 -5.32 4.83 -7.06
CA MET A 33 -5.17 3.53 -7.72
C MET A 33 -6.45 3.05 -8.42
N GLN A 34 -7.64 3.35 -7.89
CA GLN A 34 -8.92 3.01 -8.54
C GLN A 34 -9.08 3.74 -9.87
N GLU A 35 -8.64 5.00 -9.94
CA GLU A 35 -8.76 5.83 -11.14
C GLU A 35 -7.62 5.57 -12.14
N ASN A 36 -6.38 5.62 -11.66
CA ASN A 36 -5.18 5.68 -12.49
C ASN A 36 -4.41 4.36 -12.56
N GLY A 37 -4.75 3.39 -11.71
CA GLY A 37 -4.17 2.05 -11.71
C GLY A 37 -2.96 1.86 -10.79
N PRO A 38 -2.29 0.70 -10.88
CA PRO A 38 -1.38 0.22 -9.85
C PRO A 38 0.02 0.83 -9.88
N THR A 39 0.41 1.46 -10.99
CA THR A 39 1.73 2.07 -11.13
C THR A 39 1.68 3.51 -10.66
N ARG A 40 2.28 3.79 -9.51
CA ARG A 40 2.22 5.11 -8.86
C ARG A 40 3.55 5.85 -8.91
N GLY A 41 4.14 5.93 -10.10
CA GLY A 41 5.43 6.62 -10.30
C GLY A 41 5.39 8.12 -9.96
N ASP A 42 4.20 8.69 -9.89
CA ASP A 42 3.85 10.03 -9.46
C ASP A 42 3.76 10.19 -7.92
N TRP A 43 3.63 9.09 -7.17
CA TRP A 43 3.57 9.14 -5.72
C TRP A 43 4.96 9.24 -5.09
N PRO A 44 5.12 10.09 -4.06
CA PRO A 44 6.39 10.18 -3.36
C PRO A 44 6.70 8.84 -2.67
N ASN A 45 7.91 8.34 -2.89
CA ASN A 45 8.42 7.11 -2.26
C ASN A 45 7.69 5.83 -2.66
N TYR A 46 7.16 5.83 -3.88
CA TYR A 46 6.76 4.63 -4.57
C TYR A 46 7.97 3.87 -5.11
N SER A 47 7.91 2.54 -5.12
CA SER A 47 8.80 1.73 -5.95
C SER A 47 8.11 0.45 -6.40
N LYS A 48 8.52 -0.05 -7.56
CA LYS A 48 8.17 -1.39 -8.01
C LYS A 48 9.04 -2.41 -7.28
N LEU A 49 8.41 -3.46 -6.78
CA LEU A 49 9.06 -4.64 -6.22
C LEU A 49 9.07 -5.76 -7.27
N THR A 50 9.71 -6.88 -6.95
CA THR A 50 9.72 -8.05 -7.82
C THR A 50 8.32 -8.70 -7.92
N LYS A 51 8.11 -9.54 -8.94
CA LYS A 51 6.89 -10.35 -9.11
C LYS A 51 5.57 -9.55 -9.19
N GLY A 52 5.61 -8.36 -9.81
CA GLY A 52 4.42 -7.52 -9.99
C GLY A 52 3.88 -6.93 -8.68
N ARG A 53 4.74 -6.86 -7.65
CA ARG A 53 4.47 -6.17 -6.40
C ARG A 53 4.91 -4.72 -6.49
N HIS A 54 4.31 -3.92 -5.63
CA HIS A 54 4.55 -2.50 -5.52
C HIS A 54 4.53 -2.10 -4.06
N HIS A 55 5.30 -1.09 -3.71
CA HIS A 55 5.19 -0.46 -2.40
C HIS A 55 5.09 1.05 -2.51
N CYS A 56 4.55 1.67 -1.47
CA CYS A 56 4.59 3.10 -1.26
C CYS A 56 4.69 3.41 0.24
N HIS A 57 5.59 4.30 0.63
CA HIS A 57 5.67 4.77 2.01
C HIS A 57 4.57 5.81 2.25
N LEU A 58 3.60 5.48 3.11
CA LEU A 58 2.50 6.36 3.50
C LEU A 58 2.93 7.43 4.52
N ARG A 59 3.93 7.11 5.33
CA ARG A 59 4.54 8.02 6.29
C ARG A 59 5.98 7.59 6.54
N LYS A 60 6.93 8.52 6.39
CA LYS A 60 8.34 8.30 6.73
C LYS A 60 8.62 8.57 8.21
N GLY A 61 9.78 8.13 8.69
CA GLY A 61 10.26 8.37 10.05
C GLY A 61 10.01 7.19 11.00
N ARG A 62 10.00 7.44 12.31
CA ARG A 62 9.66 6.42 13.32
C ARG A 62 8.38 6.86 14.05
N PRO A 63 7.23 6.19 13.86
CA PRO A 63 7.03 5.00 13.04
C PRO A 63 6.89 5.25 11.52
N CYS A 64 7.48 4.38 10.67
CA CYS A 64 7.31 4.41 9.20
C CYS A 64 6.14 3.49 8.81
N TYR A 65 5.32 3.88 7.83
CA TYR A 65 4.22 3.07 7.35
C TYR A 65 4.33 2.86 5.85
N VAL A 66 4.12 1.62 5.40
CA VAL A 66 4.25 1.22 4.00
C VAL A 66 3.01 0.45 3.58
N ALA A 67 2.47 0.78 2.42
CA ALA A 67 1.46 -0.01 1.73
C ALA A 67 2.14 -0.88 0.67
N VAL A 68 1.80 -2.17 0.63
CA VAL A 68 2.28 -3.12 -0.38
C VAL A 68 1.08 -3.77 -1.07
N TRP A 69 1.10 -3.77 -2.39
CA TRP A 69 0.09 -4.41 -3.22
C TRP A 69 0.71 -5.21 -4.35
N GLN A 70 -0.09 -6.11 -4.92
CA GLN A 70 0.21 -6.80 -6.17
C GLN A 70 -0.91 -6.60 -7.16
N VAL A 71 -0.58 -6.72 -8.44
CA VAL A 71 -1.56 -6.76 -9.52
C VAL A 71 -1.81 -8.22 -9.89
N THR A 72 -3.07 -8.64 -9.94
CA THR A 72 -3.47 -10.01 -10.32
C THR A 72 -4.74 -9.90 -11.17
N ASP A 73 -4.75 -10.46 -12.38
CA ASP A 73 -5.93 -10.50 -13.27
C ASP A 73 -6.61 -9.14 -13.50
N LYS A 74 -5.79 -8.07 -13.64
CA LYS A 74 -6.25 -6.67 -13.76
C LYS A 74 -6.97 -6.13 -12.51
N GLU A 75 -6.79 -6.76 -11.36
CA GLU A 75 -7.21 -6.28 -10.05
C GLU A 75 -5.99 -5.97 -9.18
N ILE A 76 -6.16 -5.04 -8.24
CA ILE A 76 -5.14 -4.68 -7.27
C ILE A 76 -5.48 -5.34 -5.95
N LYS A 77 -4.56 -6.16 -5.46
CA LYS A 77 -4.69 -6.82 -4.16
C LYS A 77 -3.74 -6.16 -3.17
N LEU A 78 -4.29 -5.40 -2.22
CA LEU A 78 -3.54 -4.84 -1.12
C LEU A 78 -3.21 -5.97 -0.14
N ILE A 79 -1.92 -6.33 -0.09
CA ILE A 79 -1.43 -7.47 0.66
C ILE A 79 -1.19 -7.06 2.10
N GLU A 80 -0.65 -5.86 2.29
CA GLU A 80 -0.07 -5.44 3.56
C GLU A 80 -0.08 -3.93 3.71
N VAL A 81 -0.40 -3.46 4.91
CA VAL A 81 -0.16 -2.07 5.35
C VAL A 81 0.56 -2.11 6.68
N GLN A 82 1.89 -2.21 6.65
CA GLN A 82 2.69 -2.42 7.85
C GLN A 82 3.35 -1.15 8.38
N TYR A 83 3.59 -1.20 9.68
CA TYR A 83 4.60 -0.41 10.36
C TYR A 83 5.99 -0.95 9.98
N ALA A 84 6.76 -0.20 9.20
CA ALA A 84 8.18 -0.45 8.96
C ALA A 84 9.02 0.24 10.06
N GLY A 85 8.89 -0.21 11.30
CA GLY A 85 9.90 0.04 12.33
C GLY A 85 11.20 -0.64 11.95
N THR A 86 12.33 0.00 12.24
CA THR A 86 13.70 -0.43 11.91
C THR A 86 13.83 -1.93 11.67
N HIS A 87 13.80 -2.32 10.39
CA HIS A 87 14.38 -3.57 9.88
C HIS A 87 13.97 -4.91 10.51
N GLU A 88 12.80 -5.07 11.15
CA GLU A 88 12.46 -6.38 11.73
C GLU A 88 11.38 -7.21 11.03
N ASN A 89 10.61 -6.70 10.07
CA ASN A 89 9.55 -7.55 9.46
C ASN A 89 9.05 -7.13 8.06
N THR A 90 9.87 -6.45 7.26
CA THR A 90 9.48 -6.16 5.86
C THR A 90 10.19 -7.18 4.95
N PRO A 91 9.48 -8.19 4.41
CA PRO A 91 10.07 -9.10 3.44
C PRO A 91 10.11 -8.39 2.08
N TYR A 92 11.17 -7.60 1.86
CA TYR A 92 11.52 -7.17 0.50
C TYR A 92 12.24 -8.30 -0.23
#